data_AF-A0A8E4DNL8-F1
#
_entry.id   AF-A0A8E4DNL8-F1
#
_cell.length_a   1.000
_cell.length_b   1.000
_cell.length_c   1.000
_cell.angle_alpha   90.00
_cell.angle_beta   90.00
_cell.angle_gamma   90.00
#
_symmetry.space_group_name_H-M   'P 1'
#
loop_
_entity.id
_entity.type
_entity.pdbx_description
1 polymer ?
#
loop_
_entity_poly.entity_id
_entity_poly.type
_entity_poly.pdbx_seq_one_letter_code
_entity_poly.pdbx_strand_id
1 'polypeptide(L)'
;MIVIDHAPADWVLLREDNRDWLDINCAISATGFSVLLALDATEQADVLADGHAACARLAAQVQWRPHAFAARDVSASHGAQVSAAVQAWRAADTRTAGT
;
A
#
# COMPACT_ATOMS: atom_id res chain seq x y z
N MET A 1 -1.62 5.64 11.22
CA MET A 1 -1.72 4.76 10.05
C MET A 1 -1.88 3.31 10.49
N ILE A 2 -2.84 2.59 9.91
CA ILE A 2 -3.10 1.17 10.17
C ILE A 2 -3.24 0.41 8.85
N VAL A 3 -2.89 -0.88 8.84
CA VAL A 3 -3.11 -1.77 7.69
C VAL A 3 -4.58 -2.21 7.67
N ILE A 4 -5.24 -2.07 6.53
CA ILE A 4 -6.66 -2.46 6.35
C ILE A 4 -6.84 -3.60 5.35
N ASP A 5 -5.96 -3.73 4.36
CA ASP A 5 -5.92 -4.87 3.43
C ASP A 5 -4.49 -5.02 2.87
N HIS A 6 -4.16 -6.17 2.28
CA HIS A 6 -2.87 -6.40 1.65
C HIS A 6 -2.90 -7.57 0.65
N ALA A 7 -1.94 -7.56 -0.27
CA ALA A 7 -1.51 -8.74 -1.01
C ALA A 7 -0.09 -9.15 -0.56
N PRO A 8 0.16 -10.45 -0.30
CA PRO A 8 1.48 -10.91 0.16
C PRO A 8 2.62 -10.55 -0.80
N ALA A 9 3.63 -9.82 -0.31
CA ALA A 9 4.76 -9.26 -1.09
C ALA A 9 4.34 -8.34 -2.27
N ASP A 10 3.05 -8.06 -2.35
CA ASP A 10 2.29 -7.28 -3.31
C ASP A 10 2.26 -5.77 -3.02
N TRP A 11 1.22 -5.43 -2.28
CA TRP A 11 0.86 -4.10 -1.87
C TRP A 11 0.24 -4.16 -0.47
N VAL A 12 0.19 -3.03 0.21
CA VAL A 12 -0.46 -2.86 1.50
C VAL A 12 -1.35 -1.63 1.43
N LEU A 13 -2.64 -1.82 1.72
CA LEU A 13 -3.59 -0.73 1.86
C LEU A 13 -3.58 -0.24 3.32
N LEU A 14 -3.38 1.05 3.50
CA LEU A 14 -3.32 1.72 4.79
C LEU A 14 -4.38 2.80 4.93
N ARG A 15 -4.85 3.00 6.16
CA ARG A 15 -5.75 4.10 6.53
C ARG A 15 -5.23 4.89 7.73
N GLU A 16 -5.47 6.17 7.69
CA GLU A 16 -5.25 7.15 8.74
C GLU A 16 -6.27 8.28 8.53
N ASP A 17 -7.04 8.56 9.58
CA ASP A 17 -8.23 9.39 9.51
C ASP A 17 -9.17 8.96 8.36
N ASN A 18 -9.46 9.86 7.42
CA ASN A 18 -10.36 9.64 6.29
C ASN A 18 -9.62 9.60 4.95
N ARG A 19 -8.37 9.15 4.98
CA ARG A 19 -7.53 9.00 3.78
C ARG A 19 -7.03 7.56 3.67
N ASP A 20 -6.85 7.14 2.44
CA ASP A 20 -6.25 5.86 2.11
C ASP A 20 -4.91 6.07 1.44
N TRP A 21 -4.00 5.15 1.73
CA TRP A 21 -2.72 5.04 1.08
C TRP A 21 -2.50 3.63 0.59
N LEU A 22 -1.85 3.49 -0.55
CA LEU A 22 -1.45 2.21 -1.09
C LEU A 22 0.07 2.19 -1.21
N ASP A 23 0.71 1.36 -0.40
CA ASP A 23 2.14 1.06 -0.47
C ASP A 23 2.33 -0.11 -1.44
N ILE A 24 3.07 0.09 -2.52
CA ILE A 24 3.14 -0.85 -3.64
C ILE A 24 4.58 -1.29 -3.83
N ASN A 25 4.84 -2.57 -3.60
CA ASN A 25 6.14 -3.16 -3.87
C ASN A 25 6.34 -3.22 -5.39
N CYS A 26 7.39 -2.55 -5.87
CA CYS A 26 7.80 -2.53 -7.26
C CYS A 26 9.17 -3.21 -7.39
N ALA A 27 9.43 -3.81 -8.55
CA ALA A 27 10.74 -4.38 -8.85
C ALA A 27 11.19 -4.00 -10.26
N ILE A 28 12.46 -3.59 -10.40
CA ILE A 28 13.15 -3.49 -11.68
C ILE A 28 14.33 -4.45 -11.61
N SER A 29 14.29 -5.49 -12.45
CA SER A 29 15.24 -6.60 -12.40
C SER A 29 15.29 -7.21 -10.99
N ALA A 30 16.45 -7.24 -10.34
CA ALA A 30 16.60 -7.77 -8.97
C ALA A 30 16.46 -6.71 -7.86
N THR A 31 16.17 -5.45 -8.21
CA THR A 31 16.07 -4.35 -7.22
C THR A 31 14.62 -4.07 -6.91
N GLY A 32 14.22 -4.29 -5.64
CA GLY A 32 12.91 -3.91 -5.11
C GLY A 32 12.92 -2.49 -4.55
N PHE A 33 11.81 -1.78 -4.70
CA PHE A 33 11.55 -0.48 -4.10
C PHE A 33 10.05 -0.32 -3.87
N SER A 34 9.64 0.60 -2.99
CA SER A 34 8.22 0.91 -2.81
C SER A 34 7.83 2.20 -3.52
N VAL A 35 6.60 2.24 -4.02
CA VAL A 35 5.90 3.48 -4.38
C VAL A 35 4.71 3.60 -3.44
N LEU A 36 4.64 4.69 -2.69
CA LEU A 36 3.54 4.97 -1.77
C LEU A 36 2.66 6.05 -2.36
N LEU A 37 1.40 5.71 -2.61
CA LEU A 37 0.41 6.66 -3.12
C LEU A 37 -0.56 7.05 -2.02
N ALA A 38 -0.79 8.36 -1.84
CA ALA A 38 -2.02 8.84 -1.24
C ALA A 38 -3.13 8.74 -2.29
N LEU A 39 -4.19 7.99 -2.00
CA LEU A 39 -5.27 7.78 -2.94
C LEU A 39 -6.05 9.07 -3.15
N ASP A 40 -6.29 9.41 -4.41
CA ASP A 40 -7.16 10.53 -4.77
C ASP A 40 -8.65 10.16 -4.60
N ALA A 41 -9.54 11.12 -4.87
CA ALA A 41 -10.98 10.91 -4.67
C ALA A 41 -11.56 9.81 -5.57
N THR A 42 -11.02 9.62 -6.77
CA THR A 42 -11.47 8.57 -7.70
C THR A 42 -10.98 7.21 -7.23
N GLU A 43 -9.70 7.10 -6.88
CA GLU A 43 -9.13 5.85 -6.38
C GLU A 43 -9.76 5.43 -5.05
N GLN A 44 -10.05 6.37 -4.15
CA GLN A 44 -10.78 6.09 -2.92
C GLN A 44 -12.20 5.58 -3.18
N ALA A 45 -12.90 6.15 -4.16
CA ALA A 45 -14.22 5.67 -4.55
C ALA A 45 -14.16 4.25 -5.12
N ASP A 46 -13.15 3.95 -5.95
CA ASP A 46 -12.92 2.61 -6.50
C ASP A 46 -12.61 1.60 -5.40
N VAL A 47 -11.75 1.95 -4.44
CA VAL A 47 -11.45 1.11 -3.28
C VAL A 47 -12.67 0.92 -2.39
N LEU A 48 -13.51 1.93 -2.21
CA LEU A 48 -14.76 1.77 -1.46
C LEU A 48 -15.74 0.83 -2.17
N ALA A 49 -15.79 0.87 -3.50
CA ALA A 49 -16.71 0.06 -4.30
C ALA A 49 -16.25 -1.39 -4.47
N ASP A 50 -14.95 -1.62 -4.66
CA ASP A 50 -14.40 -2.90 -5.13
C ASP A 50 -13.21 -3.41 -4.30
N GLY A 51 -12.83 -2.66 -3.25
CA GLY A 51 -11.89 -3.08 -2.20
C GLY A 51 -10.57 -3.63 -2.75
N HIS A 52 -10.32 -4.88 -2.40
CA HIS A 52 -9.12 -5.63 -2.77
C HIS A 52 -8.85 -5.61 -4.28
N ALA A 53 -9.89 -5.75 -5.11
CA ALA A 53 -9.73 -5.81 -6.56
C ALA A 53 -9.34 -4.45 -7.17
N ALA A 54 -9.84 -3.34 -6.62
CA ALA A 54 -9.38 -2.00 -6.99
C ALA A 54 -7.91 -1.79 -6.61
N CYS A 55 -7.51 -2.21 -5.41
CA CYS A 55 -6.11 -2.13 -4.97
C CYS A 55 -5.18 -2.93 -5.88
N ALA A 56 -5.55 -4.18 -6.21
CA ALA A 56 -4.79 -5.02 -7.11
C ALA A 56 -4.65 -4.42 -8.53
N ARG A 57 -5.71 -3.81 -9.07
CA ARG A 57 -5.64 -3.11 -10.36
C ARG A 57 -4.74 -1.89 -10.32
N LEU A 58 -4.79 -1.09 -9.26
CA LEU A 58 -3.92 0.08 -9.12
C LEU A 58 -2.46 -0.34 -8.94
N ALA A 59 -2.19 -1.33 -8.08
CA ALA A 59 -0.84 -1.88 -7.88
C ALA A 59 -0.24 -2.39 -9.20
N ALA A 60 -1.00 -3.16 -9.99
CA ALA A 60 -0.55 -3.64 -11.29
C ALA A 60 -0.20 -2.50 -12.27
N GLN A 61 -0.99 -1.42 -12.28
CA GLN A 61 -0.70 -0.24 -13.11
C GLN A 61 0.60 0.46 -12.69
N VAL A 62 0.81 0.62 -11.38
CA VAL A 62 2.01 1.25 -10.84
C VAL A 62 3.24 0.39 -11.12
N GLN A 63 3.17 -0.92 -10.86
CA GLN A 63 4.26 -1.85 -11.13
C GLN A 63 4.64 -1.91 -12.61
N TRP A 64 3.66 -1.79 -13.52
CA TRP A 64 3.91 -1.74 -14.95
C TRP A 64 4.69 -0.49 -15.38
N ARG A 65 4.43 0.67 -14.75
CA ARG A 65 5.08 1.95 -15.08
C ARG A 65 5.39 2.77 -13.82
N PRO A 66 6.34 2.37 -12.96
CA PRO A 66 6.53 3.04 -11.66
C PRO A 66 6.93 4.52 -11.82
N HIS A 67 7.70 4.83 -12.88
CA HIS A 67 8.11 6.20 -13.20
C HIS A 67 6.95 7.14 -13.53
N ALA A 68 5.81 6.63 -14.03
CA ALA A 68 4.63 7.45 -14.30
C ALA A 68 3.98 7.97 -13.00
N PHE A 69 4.27 7.32 -11.87
CA PHE A 69 3.73 7.65 -10.56
C PHE A 69 4.74 8.37 -9.65
N ALA A 70 5.96 8.62 -10.11
CA ALA A 70 7.03 9.23 -9.30
C ALA A 70 6.64 10.58 -8.69
N ALA A 71 5.84 11.39 -9.40
CA ALA A 71 5.36 12.69 -8.89
C ALA A 71 4.33 12.56 -7.76
N ARG A 72 3.71 11.38 -7.62
CA ARG A 72 2.71 11.06 -6.58
C ARG A 72 3.31 10.24 -5.44
N ASP A 73 4.54 9.77 -5.59
CA ASP A 73 5.19 8.96 -4.58
C ASP A 73 5.53 9.79 -3.34
N VAL A 74 4.89 9.45 -2.22
CA VAL A 74 5.09 10.08 -0.91
C VAL A 74 5.88 9.18 0.05
N SER A 75 6.52 8.12 -0.47
CA SER A 75 7.32 7.17 0.32
C SER A 75 8.45 7.85 1.09
N ALA A 76 9.06 8.89 0.52
CA ALA A 76 10.12 9.65 1.17
C ALA A 76 9.66 10.38 2.45
N SER A 77 8.41 10.82 2.52
CA SER A 77 7.86 11.55 3.67
C SER A 77 7.10 10.67 4.66
N HIS A 78 6.49 9.57 4.20
CA HIS A 78 5.61 8.74 5.04
C HIS A 78 6.10 7.28 5.21
N GLY A 79 7.20 6.88 4.56
CA GLY A 79 7.68 5.49 4.57
C GLY A 79 7.99 4.94 5.97
N ALA A 80 8.44 5.80 6.90
CA ALA A 80 8.65 5.41 8.29
C ALA A 80 7.33 5.06 9.00
N GLN A 81 6.26 5.81 8.74
CA GLN A 81 4.94 5.55 9.30
C GLN A 81 4.33 4.26 8.73
N VAL A 82 4.47 4.04 7.42
CA VAL A 82 4.06 2.80 6.76
C VAL A 82 4.79 1.59 7.36
N SER A 83 6.12 1.68 7.50
CA SER A 83 6.93 0.61 8.08
C SER A 83 6.49 0.28 9.51
N ALA A 84 6.25 1.30 10.33
CA ALA A 84 5.75 1.12 11.70
C ALA A 84 4.36 0.46 11.72
N ALA A 85 3.45 0.86 10.84
CA ALA A 85 2.11 0.30 10.73
C ALA A 85 2.15 -1.19 10.33
N VAL A 86 2.96 -1.54 9.31
CA VAL A 86 3.13 -2.93 8.85
C VAL A 86 3.75 -3.80 9.94
N GLN A 87 4.76 -3.30 10.66
CA GLN A 87 5.37 -4.02 11.79
C GLN A 87 4.37 -4.28 12.92
N ALA A 88 3.59 -3.27 13.31
CA ALA A 88 2.56 -3.41 14.34
C ALA A 88 1.48 -4.42 13.94
N TRP A 89 1.03 -4.37 12.68
CA TRP A 89 0.06 -5.31 12.13
C TRP A 89 0.60 -6.76 12.16
N ARG A 90 1.82 -7.00 11.67
CA ARG A 90 2.43 -8.34 11.69
C ARG A 90 2.58 -8.89 13.11
N ALA A 91 3.00 -8.06 14.06
CA ALA A 91 3.13 -8.46 15.46
C ALA A 91 1.77 -8.82 16.10
N ALA A 92 0.68 -8.19 15.66
CA ALA A 92 -0.66 -8.53 16.10
C ALA A 92 -1.16 -9.84 15.49
N ASP A 93 -0.94 -10.06 14.19
CA ASP A 93 -1.33 -11.28 13.49
C ASP A 93 -0.65 -12.53 14.09
N THR A 94 0.65 -12.45 14.37
CA THR A 94 1.40 -13.54 15.01
C THR A 94 0.89 -13.89 16.41
N ARG A 95 0.23 -12.96 17.10
CA ARG A 95 -0.34 -13.21 18.44
C ARG A 95 -1.65 -13.99 18.34
N THR A 96 -2.44 -13.74 17.29
CA THR A 96 -3.70 -14.45 17.03
C THR A 96 -3.47 -15.88 16.53
N ALA A 97 -2.38 -16.11 15.80
CA ALA A 97 -2.02 -17.45 15.30
C ALA A 97 -1.40 -18.38 16.37
N GLY A 98 -1.06 -17.85 17.56
CA GLY A 98 -0.37 -18.58 18.63
C GLY A 98 -1.24 -19.09 19.79
N THR A 99 -2.57 -18.96 19.69
CA THR A 99 -3.58 -19.47 20.65
C THR A 99 -4.44 -20.53 20.02
#